data_AF-A0A7U9SWK0-F1
#
_entry.id   AF-A0A7U9SWK0-F1
#
_cell.length_a   1.000
_cell.length_b   1.000
_cell.length_c   1.000
_cell.angle_alpha   90.00
_cell.angle_beta   90.00
_cell.angle_gamma   90.00
#
_symmetry.space_group_name_H-M   'P 1'
#
loop_
_entity.id
_entity.type
_entity.pdbx_description
1 polymer ?
#
loop_
_entity_poly.entity_id
_entity_poly.type
_entity_poly.pdbx_seq_one_letter_code
_entity_poly.pdbx_strand_id
1 'polypeptide(L)'
;MRLIDAEKLIKDVEKDFYYPEAYKKMIEAQPTAYDLDKVVENLEELRDGNYDFDCCPYRDTDISCDKCHMIRAVDIVRHGGSQV
;
A
#
# COMPACT_ATOMS: atom_id res chain seq x y z
N MET A 1 -4.56 5.14 -2.60
CA MET A 1 -3.25 5.70 -3.01
C MET A 1 -2.83 4.98 -4.29
N ARG A 2 -2.38 5.68 -5.34
CA ARG A 2 -1.91 5.02 -6.58
C ARG A 2 -0.43 4.66 -6.41
N LEU A 3 0.01 3.50 -6.92
CA LEU A 3 1.44 3.10 -6.92
C LEU A 3 2.31 4.11 -7.68
N ILE A 4 1.71 4.80 -8.65
CA ILE A 4 2.28 5.91 -9.38
C ILE A 4 1.71 7.22 -8.88
N ASP A 5 2.53 8.26 -8.84
CA ASP A 5 2.06 9.63 -8.70
C ASP A 5 1.35 10.03 -10.00
N ALA A 6 0.03 9.81 -10.03
CA ALA A 6 -0.79 10.06 -11.20
C ALA A 6 -0.82 11.55 -11.57
N GLU A 7 -0.73 12.46 -10.60
CA GLU A 7 -0.74 13.91 -10.86
C GLU A 7 0.57 14.34 -11.54
N LYS A 8 1.70 13.82 -11.06
CA LYS A 8 3.00 14.03 -11.70
C LYS A 8 3.02 13.44 -13.11
N LEU A 9 2.53 12.20 -13.29
CA LEU A 9 2.47 11.57 -14.60
C LEU A 9 1.58 12.34 -15.58
N ILE A 10 0.45 12.88 -15.12
CA ILE A 10 -0.42 13.74 -15.94
C ILE A 10 0.33 15.00 -16.40
N LYS A 11 1.09 15.66 -15.51
CA LYS A 11 1.89 16.84 -15.86
C LYS A 11 2.99 16.53 -16.88
N ASP A 12 3.69 15.41 -16.71
CA ASP A 12 4.72 14.97 -17.65
C ASP A 12 4.09 14.65 -19.02
N VAL A 13 2.91 14.02 -19.04
CA VAL A 13 2.12 13.77 -20.25
C VAL A 13 1.69 15.07 -20.95
N GLU A 14 1.20 16.06 -20.21
CA GLU A 14 0.82 17.38 -20.75
C GLU A 14 1.99 18.11 -21.42
N LYS A 15 3.19 17.92 -20.87
CA LYS A 15 4.39 18.60 -21.32
C LYS A 15 5.01 17.94 -22.56
N ASP A 16 5.09 16.62 -22.56
CA ASP A 16 5.96 15.88 -23.49
C ASP A 16 5.18 15.20 -24.64
N PHE A 17 3.85 15.09 -24.57
CA PHE A 17 3.04 14.41 -25.58
C PHE A 17 2.12 15.35 -26.38
N TYR A 18 1.98 15.08 -27.68
CA TYR A 18 1.17 15.88 -28.60
C TYR A 18 -0.36 15.71 -28.39
N TYR A 19 -0.79 14.60 -27.77
CA TYR A 19 -2.21 14.31 -27.45
C TYR A 19 -2.39 13.90 -25.98
N PRO A 20 -2.22 14.83 -25.02
CA PRO A 20 -2.20 14.49 -23.60
C PRO A 20 -3.56 14.01 -23.07
N GLU A 21 -4.66 14.48 -23.63
CA GLU A 21 -6.02 14.17 -23.18
C GLU A 21 -6.39 12.68 -23.29
N ALA A 22 -5.87 11.97 -24.29
CA ALA A 22 -6.09 10.53 -24.41
C ALA A 22 -5.37 9.75 -23.30
N TYR A 23 -4.13 10.14 -22.99
CA TYR A 23 -3.32 9.53 -21.94
C TYR A 23 -3.87 9.85 -20.54
N LYS A 24 -4.35 11.07 -20.29
CA LYS A 24 -5.03 11.42 -19.04
C LYS A 24 -6.21 10.49 -18.76
N LYS A 25 -7.10 10.30 -19.73
CA LYS A 25 -8.24 9.38 -19.61
C LYS A 25 -7.81 7.95 -19.31
N MET A 26 -6.73 7.47 -19.96
CA MET A 26 -6.18 6.15 -19.68
C MET A 26 -5.62 6.03 -18.26
N ILE A 27 -4.91 7.05 -17.78
CA ILE A 27 -4.35 7.11 -16.41
C ILE A 27 -5.47 7.18 -15.37
N GLU A 28 -6.50 7.99 -15.60
CA GLU A 28 -7.65 8.11 -14.72
C GLU A 28 -8.44 6.80 -14.62
N ALA A 29 -8.60 6.10 -15.74
CA ALA A 29 -9.29 4.81 -15.83
C ALA A 29 -8.49 3.62 -15.26
N GLN A 30 -7.20 3.77 -14.95
CA GLN A 30 -6.46 2.70 -14.29
C GLN A 30 -7.03 2.43 -12.90
N PRO A 31 -7.35 1.17 -12.55
CA PRO A 31 -7.71 0.83 -11.19
C PRO A 31 -6.55 1.19 -10.26
N THR A 32 -6.87 1.68 -9.07
CA THR A 32 -5.85 1.87 -8.05
C THR A 32 -5.43 0.48 -7.59
N ALA A 33 -4.13 0.16 -7.60
CA ALA A 33 -3.59 -1.06 -7.00
C ALA A 33 -3.72 -1.09 -5.46
N TYR A 34 -4.61 -0.26 -4.91
CA TYR A 34 -4.92 -0.15 -3.50
C TYR A 34 -6.36 -0.64 -3.32
N ASP A 35 -6.49 -1.81 -2.75
CA ASP A 35 -7.74 -2.43 -2.36
C ASP A 35 -8.00 -2.11 -0.88
N LEU A 36 -8.93 -1.19 -0.63
CA LEU A 36 -9.24 -0.74 0.74
C LEU A 36 -9.87 -1.87 1.56
N ASP A 37 -10.75 -2.66 0.95
CA ASP A 37 -11.44 -3.75 1.66
C ASP A 37 -10.41 -4.79 2.10
N LYS A 38 -9.45 -5.10 1.23
CA LYS A 38 -8.36 -6.02 1.57
C LYS A 38 -7.39 -5.46 2.61
N VAL A 39 -7.12 -4.15 2.60
CA VAL A 39 -6.35 -3.49 3.67
C VAL A 39 -7.05 -3.63 5.02
N VAL A 40 -8.36 -3.39 5.07
CA VAL A 40 -9.14 -3.52 6.30
C VAL A 40 -9.12 -4.97 6.79
N GLU A 41 -9.36 -5.94 5.92
CA GLU A 41 -9.31 -7.37 6.23
C GLU A 41 -7.94 -7.76 6.84
N ASN A 42 -6.84 -7.39 6.19
CA ASN A 42 -5.48 -7.69 6.70
C ASN A 42 -5.19 -7.00 8.05
N LEU A 43 -5.73 -5.81 8.31
CA LEU A 43 -5.60 -5.12 9.60
C LEU A 43 -6.42 -5.81 10.69
N GLU A 44 -7.59 -6.34 10.37
CA GLU A 44 -8.41 -7.13 11.30
C GLU A 44 -7.73 -8.46 11.64
N GLU A 45 -7.15 -9.15 10.65
CA GLU A 45 -6.31 -10.32 10.87
C GLU A 45 -5.09 -9.99 11.74
N LEU A 46 -4.48 -8.82 11.56
CA LEU A 46 -3.39 -8.36 12.41
C LEU A 46 -3.81 -8.08 13.85
N ARG A 47 -5.04 -7.56 14.06
CA ARG A 47 -5.60 -7.28 15.39
C ARG A 47 -5.96 -8.58 16.13
N ASP A 48 -6.63 -9.49 15.44
CA ASP A 48 -7.26 -10.67 16.05
C ASP A 48 -6.39 -11.94 15.97
N GLY A 49 -5.32 -11.90 15.17
CA GLY A 49 -4.41 -13.02 14.97
C GLY A 49 -3.60 -13.37 16.21
N ASN A 50 -3.54 -14.68 16.51
CA ASN A 50 -2.57 -15.21 17.48
C ASN A 50 -1.20 -15.34 16.79
N TYR A 51 -0.27 -14.47 17.16
CA TYR A 51 1.08 -14.53 16.65
C TYR A 51 1.91 -15.57 17.38
N ASP A 52 2.48 -16.49 16.59
CA ASP A 52 3.52 -17.38 17.07
C ASP A 52 4.77 -16.56 17.38
N PHE A 53 5.09 -16.45 18.67
CA PHE A 53 6.27 -15.75 19.16
C PHE A 53 7.58 -16.37 18.65
N ASP A 54 7.58 -17.67 18.29
CA ASP A 54 8.76 -18.33 17.76
C ASP A 54 9.13 -17.86 16.34
N CYS A 55 8.16 -17.31 15.59
CA CYS A 55 8.38 -16.75 14.26
C CYS A 55 8.53 -15.22 14.24
N CYS A 56 8.67 -14.56 15.41
CA CYS A 56 8.73 -13.10 15.48
C CYS A 56 10.05 -12.56 14.90
N PRO A 57 10.04 -11.76 13.81
CA PRO A 57 11.26 -11.22 13.21
C PRO A 57 11.98 -10.19 14.11
N TYR A 58 11.31 -9.70 15.16
CA TYR A 58 11.83 -8.74 16.11
C TYR A 58 12.17 -9.35 17.48
N ARG A 59 12.16 -10.69 17.60
CA ARG A 59 12.39 -11.42 18.86
C ARG A 59 13.68 -11.01 19.57
N ASP A 60 14.76 -10.82 18.81
CA ASP A 60 16.09 -10.50 19.33
C ASP A 60 16.39 -8.98 19.32
N THR A 61 15.34 -8.15 19.25
CA THR A 61 15.47 -6.68 19.22
C THR A 61 14.76 -6.03 20.41
N ASP A 62 15.13 -4.80 20.76
CA ASP A 62 14.48 -4.01 21.83
C ASP A 62 13.10 -3.44 21.42
N ILE A 63 12.51 -3.94 20.32
CA ILE A 63 11.21 -3.47 19.82
C ILE A 63 10.10 -4.14 20.64
N SER A 64 9.23 -3.33 21.26
CA SER A 64 8.05 -3.84 21.96
C SER A 64 7.04 -4.43 20.98
N CYS A 65 6.20 -5.35 21.47
CA CYS A 65 5.13 -5.96 20.66
C CYS A 65 4.18 -4.90 20.05
N ASP A 66 3.87 -3.84 20.80
CA ASP A 66 3.06 -2.73 20.30
C ASP A 66 3.71 -2.03 19.10
N LYS A 67 5.02 -1.76 19.19
CA LYS A 67 5.77 -1.14 18.08
C LYS A 67 5.84 -2.08 16.88
N CYS A 68 6.04 -3.38 17.09
CA CYS A 68 6.00 -4.39 16.05
C CYS A 68 4.63 -4.41 15.33
N HIS A 69 3.52 -4.41 16.07
CA HIS A 69 2.18 -4.35 15.50
C HIS A 69 1.95 -3.08 14.68
N MET A 70 2.42 -1.92 15.16
CA MET A 70 2.33 -0.67 14.41
C MET A 70 3.16 -0.68 13.13
N ILE A 71 4.37 -1.26 13.15
CA ILE A 71 5.19 -1.42 11.94
C ILE A 71 4.44 -2.26 10.90
N ARG A 72 3.89 -3.41 11.31
CA ARG A 72 3.14 -4.30 10.41
C ARG A 72 1.87 -3.66 9.87
N ALA A 73 1.15 -2.90 10.70
CA ALA A 73 -0.02 -2.15 10.26
C ALA A 73 0.34 -1.11 9.18
N VAL A 74 1.45 -0.38 9.37
CA VAL A 74 1.97 0.55 8.35
C VAL A 74 2.34 -0.19 7.06
N ASP A 75 2.96 -1.36 7.15
CA ASP A 75 3.30 -2.15 5.98
C ASP A 75 2.06 -2.65 5.24
N ILE A 76 1.02 -3.10 5.92
CA ILE A 76 -0.28 -3.48 5.29
C ILE A 76 -0.85 -2.29 4.50
N VAL A 77 -0.88 -1.09 5.10
CA VAL A 77 -1.37 0.12 4.45
C VAL A 77 -0.50 0.50 3.25
N ARG A 78 0.82 0.34 3.33
CA ARG A 78 1.74 0.64 2.22
C ARG A 78 1.55 -0.29 1.02
N HIS A 79 1.27 -1.57 1.27
CA HIS A 79 1.03 -2.55 0.21
C HIS A 79 -0.38 -2.49 -0.36
N GLY A 80 -1.29 -1.74 0.28
CA GLY A 80 -2.61 -1.46 -0.28
C GLY A 80 -3.44 -2.70 -0.56
N GLY A 81 -3.30 -3.75 0.25
CA GLY A 81 -4.06 -5.00 0.07
C GLY A 81 -3.49 -5.93 -0.99
N SER A 82 -2.38 -5.57 -1.63
CA SER A 82 -1.64 -6.50 -2.50
C SER A 82 -0.86 -7.49 -1.62
N GLN A 83 -1.21 -8.78 -1.68
CA GLN A 83 -0.37 -9.83 -1.05
C GLN A 83 1.00 -9.83 -1.72
N VAL A 84 2.06 -9.75 -0.91
CA VAL A 84 3.46 -9.98 -1.32
C VAL A 84 3.80 -11.43 -1.01
#